data_AF-A0A8H2WDR7-F1
#
_entry.id   AF-A0A8H2WDR7-F1
#
_cell.length_a   1.000
_cell.length_b   1.000
_cell.length_c   1.000
_cell.angle_alpha   90.00
_cell.angle_beta   90.00
_cell.angle_gamma   90.00
#
_symmetry.space_group_name_H-M   'P 1'
#
loop_
_entity.id
_entity.type
_entity.pdbx_description
1 polymer ?
#
loop_
_entity_poly.entity_id
_entity_poly.type
_entity_poly.pdbx_seq_one_letter_code
_entity_poly.pdbx_strand_id
1 'polypeptide(L)'
;MPSDILVFIHSRLQVSPAYGKVVGVGVPSGQSVTPYIRLDMEPKGADPTKDKGIHFNAVKLSDSSAKLAGVIQTSIALDDKARTDLYMQHVKALENRSVQLIWDWWRTGVAG
;
A
#
# COMPACT_ATOMS: atom_id res chain seq x y z
N MET A 1 -12.61 -13.97 -1.86
CA MET A 1 -11.44 -14.84 -1.57
C MET A 1 -11.49 -15.19 -0.10
N PRO A 2 -11.09 -16.41 0.30
CA PRO A 2 -10.96 -16.73 1.72
C PRO A 2 -9.88 -15.82 2.32
N SER A 3 -10.25 -15.09 3.36
CA SER A 3 -9.37 -14.26 4.19
C SER A 3 -8.23 -15.02 4.84
N ASP A 4 -8.35 -16.35 4.88
CA ASP A 4 -7.57 -17.26 5.73
C ASP A 4 -6.14 -17.51 5.22
N ILE A 5 -5.75 -16.87 4.12
CA ILE A 5 -4.45 -17.05 3.45
C ILE A 5 -3.62 -15.74 3.47
N LEU A 6 -4.22 -14.61 3.83
CA LEU A 6 -3.54 -13.32 3.80
C LEU A 6 -2.56 -13.17 4.96
N VAL A 7 -1.35 -12.68 4.66
CA VAL A 7 -0.31 -12.33 5.65
C VAL A 7 0.15 -10.90 5.45
N PHE A 8 0.71 -10.28 6.49
CA PHE A 8 1.25 -8.93 6.39
C PHE A 8 2.44 -8.84 5.44
N ILE A 9 2.53 -7.70 4.78
CA ILE A 9 3.71 -7.29 4.02
C ILE A 9 4.35 -6.13 4.73
N HIS A 10 5.65 -6.27 4.95
CA HIS A 10 6.49 -5.19 5.46
C HIS A 10 7.24 -4.54 4.31
N SER A 11 7.40 -3.21 4.36
CA SER A 11 8.22 -2.49 3.39
C SER A 11 9.67 -2.96 3.50
N ARG A 12 10.28 -3.32 2.36
CA ARG A 12 11.67 -3.76 2.26
C ARG A 12 12.59 -2.70 1.65
N LEU A 13 12.04 -1.57 1.23
CA LEU A 13 12.78 -0.50 0.58
C LEU A 13 13.42 0.40 1.63
N GLN A 14 14.75 0.36 1.78
CA GLN A 14 15.46 1.13 2.83
C GLN A 14 15.24 2.64 2.75
N VAL A 15 15.08 3.18 1.54
CA VAL A 15 14.80 4.61 1.33
C VAL A 15 13.35 5.00 1.62
N SER A 16 12.46 4.03 1.86
CA SER A 16 11.07 4.31 2.22
C SER A 16 11.01 4.76 3.68
N PRO A 17 10.24 5.82 4.00
CA PRO A 17 9.97 6.19 5.40
C PRO A 17 9.22 5.08 6.17
N ALA A 18 8.61 4.13 5.45
CA ALA A 18 7.93 2.98 6.03
C ALA A 18 8.80 1.70 6.12
N TYR A 19 10.12 1.79 5.93
CA TYR A 19 11.01 0.61 5.98
C TYR A 19 10.78 -0.23 7.25
N GLY A 20 10.55 -1.54 7.06
CA GLY A 20 10.27 -2.47 8.15
C GLY A 20 8.85 -2.40 8.74
N LYS A 21 7.98 -1.50 8.26
CA LYS A 21 6.58 -1.37 8.72
C LYS A 21 5.61 -2.12 7.83
N VAL A 22 4.46 -2.50 8.39
CA VAL A 22 3.34 -3.07 7.64
C VAL A 22 2.84 -2.04 6.64
N VAL A 23 2.79 -2.43 5.37
CA VAL A 23 2.32 -1.59 4.26
C VAL A 23 1.23 -2.29 3.44
N GLY A 24 0.81 -3.50 3.81
CA GLY A 24 -0.21 -4.20 3.06
C GLY A 24 -0.33 -5.66 3.43
N VAL A 25 -0.96 -6.42 2.54
CA VAL A 25 -1.17 -7.86 2.70
C VAL A 25 -0.85 -8.61 1.41
N GLY A 26 -0.46 -9.85 1.56
CA GLY A 26 -0.09 -10.73 0.47
C GLY A 26 -0.40 -12.18 0.73
N VAL A 27 -0.04 -13.00 -0.24
CA VAL A 27 -0.21 -14.45 -0.19
C VAL A 27 1.17 -15.08 -0.02
N PRO A 28 1.36 -16.01 0.95
CA PRO A 28 2.58 -16.80 1.04
C PRO A 28 2.85 -17.56 -0.27
N SER A 29 4.08 -17.47 -0.77
CA SER A 29 4.55 -18.15 -1.98
C SER A 29 5.95 -18.70 -1.72
N GLY A 30 6.01 -19.94 -1.22
CA GLY A 30 7.25 -20.56 -0.76
C GLY A 30 7.84 -19.79 0.42
N GLN A 31 9.08 -19.31 0.29
CA GLN A 31 9.77 -18.52 1.33
C GLN A 31 9.50 -17.01 1.24
N SER A 32 8.67 -16.56 0.29
CA SER A 32 8.35 -15.15 0.08
C SER A 32 6.86 -14.88 0.26
N VAL A 33 6.51 -13.60 0.38
CA VAL A 33 5.12 -13.14 0.34
C VAL A 33 4.95 -12.38 -0.96
N THR A 34 4.09 -12.89 -1.84
CA THR A 34 3.70 -12.18 -3.06
C THR A 34 2.76 -11.06 -2.65
N PRO A 35 3.08 -9.79 -2.97
CA PRO A 35 2.16 -8.68 -2.76
C PRO A 35 0.79 -9.00 -3.32
N TYR A 36 -0.26 -8.75 -2.55
CA TYR A 36 -1.61 -8.77 -3.09
C TYR A 36 -2.15 -7.35 -3.16
N ILE A 37 -2.08 -6.62 -2.03
CA ILE A 37 -2.26 -5.17 -1.98
C ILE A 37 -1.15 -4.52 -1.15
N ARG A 38 -0.65 -3.37 -1.59
CA ARG A 38 0.40 -2.61 -0.91
C ARG A 38 0.16 -1.12 -1.00
N LEU A 39 0.20 -0.44 0.14
CA LEU A 39 0.18 1.00 0.25
C LEU A 39 1.56 1.55 -0.13
N ASP A 40 1.60 2.30 -1.22
CA ASP A 40 2.78 2.95 -1.77
C ASP A 40 2.62 4.47 -1.73
N MET A 41 3.76 5.16 -1.68
CA MET A 41 3.87 6.59 -1.90
C MET A 41 4.84 6.81 -3.05
N GLU A 42 4.37 7.42 -4.13
CA GLU A 42 5.25 7.87 -5.20
C GLU A 42 5.95 9.18 -4.79
N PRO A 43 7.28 9.29 -5.02
CA PRO A 43 7.95 10.58 -4.91
C PRO A 43 7.35 11.55 -5.92
N LYS A 44 7.37 12.85 -5.61
CA LYS A 44 6.84 13.86 -6.52
C LYS A 44 7.62 13.84 -7.83
N GLY A 45 6.94 13.48 -8.91
CA GLY A 45 7.53 13.44 -10.24
C GLY A 45 7.58 14.83 -10.89
N ALA A 46 8.39 14.97 -11.94
CA ALA A 46 8.39 16.17 -12.77
C ALA A 46 7.07 16.40 -13.53
N ASP A 47 6.31 15.32 -13.76
CA ASP A 47 5.01 15.35 -14.44
C ASP A 47 3.90 15.01 -13.42
N PRO A 48 3.16 16.01 -12.92
CA PRO A 48 2.11 15.79 -11.93
C PRO A 48 0.91 15.01 -12.48
N THR A 49 0.79 14.86 -13.80
CA THR A 49 -0.28 14.03 -14.40
C THR A 49 -0.01 12.53 -14.28
N LYS A 50 1.22 12.15 -13.94
CA LYS A 50 1.65 10.76 -13.71
C LYS A 50 1.84 10.42 -12.24
N ASP A 51 1.74 11.41 -11.37
CA ASP A 51 1.89 11.27 -9.92
C ASP A 51 0.59 10.72 -9.33
N LYS A 52 0.64 9.51 -8.74
CA LYS A 52 -0.51 8.93 -8.04
C LYS A 52 -0.54 9.31 -6.56
N GLY A 53 0.50 9.97 -6.07
CA GLY A 53 0.69 10.28 -4.67
C GLY A 53 0.68 9.01 -3.81
N ILE A 54 -0.15 9.01 -2.79
CA ILE A 54 -0.37 7.86 -1.91
C ILE A 54 -1.51 7.00 -2.46
N HIS A 55 -1.21 5.72 -2.71
CA HIS A 55 -2.18 4.81 -3.30
C HIS A 55 -1.90 3.37 -2.88
N PHE A 56 -2.92 2.54 -2.96
CA PHE A 56 -2.73 1.10 -2.91
C PHE A 56 -2.47 0.57 -4.32
N ASN A 57 -1.42 -0.25 -4.46
CA ASN A 57 -1.20 -1.10 -5.63
C ASN A 57 -1.71 -2.50 -5.32
N ALA A 58 -2.65 -2.97 -6.14
CA ALA A 58 -3.10 -4.35 -6.18
C ALA A 58 -2.49 -5.07 -7.38
N VAL A 59 -2.08 -6.32 -7.21
CA VAL A 59 -1.57 -7.16 -8.31
C VAL A 59 -2.50 -8.34 -8.57
N LYS A 60 -2.63 -8.71 -9.83
CA LYS A 60 -3.29 -9.97 -10.19
C LYS A 60 -2.33 -11.12 -9.88
N LEU A 61 -2.70 -12.01 -8.97
CA LEU A 61 -1.80 -13.09 -8.51
C LEU A 61 -1.33 -14.02 -9.64
N SER A 62 -2.16 -14.24 -10.66
CA SER A 62 -1.81 -15.06 -11.82
C SER A 62 -0.97 -14.32 -12.88
N ASP A 63 -0.80 -13.00 -12.74
CA ASP A 63 -0.08 -12.13 -13.67
C ASP A 63 0.35 -10.85 -12.94
N SER A 64 1.52 -10.85 -12.33
CA SER A 64 2.04 -9.71 -11.55
C SER A 64 2.37 -8.49 -12.40
N SER A 65 2.34 -8.59 -13.72
CA SER A 65 2.49 -7.45 -14.62
C SER A 65 1.20 -6.62 -14.69
N ALA A 66 0.05 -7.26 -14.49
CA ALA A 66 -1.24 -6.60 -14.39
C ALA A 66 -1.46 -6.02 -12.97
N LYS A 67 -1.52 -4.68 -12.90
CA LYS A 67 -1.67 -3.93 -11.64
C LYS A 67 -2.86 -2.98 -11.70
N LEU A 68 -3.53 -2.82 -10.57
CA LEU A 68 -4.52 -1.78 -10.34
C LEU A 68 -4.02 -0.86 -9.24
N ALA A 69 -4.17 0.44 -9.44
CA ALA A 69 -3.89 1.44 -8.43
C ALA A 69 -5.20 2.10 -7.99
N GLY A 70 -5.44 2.13 -6.68
CA GLY A 70 -6.56 2.86 -6.09
C GLY A 70 -6.04 3.93 -5.14
N VAL A 71 -6.41 5.17 -5.41
CA VAL A 71 -6.03 6.33 -4.62
C VAL A 71 -7.04 6.47 -3.48
N ILE A 72 -6.55 6.48 -2.23
CA ILE A 72 -7.40 6.67 -1.04
C ILE A 72 -7.81 8.14 -0.94
N GLN A 73 -6.82 9.02 -1.11
CA GLN A 73 -6.97 10.46 -1.06
C GLN A 73 -5.96 11.08 -2.03
N THR A 74 -6.40 12.06 -2.81
CA THR A 74 -5.51 12.80 -3.71
C THR A 74 -4.48 13.59 -2.91
N SER A 75 -3.20 13.21 -3.04
CA SER A 75 -2.07 13.86 -2.37
C SER A 75 -1.09 14.53 -3.34
N ILE A 76 -1.48 14.67 -4.61
CA ILE A 76 -0.63 15.19 -5.70
C ILE A 76 -0.23 16.64 -5.43
N ALA A 77 -1.16 17.44 -4.89
CA ALA A 77 -0.91 18.84 -4.57
C ALA A 77 0.00 19.05 -3.35
N LEU A 78 0.21 18.02 -2.51
CA LEU A 78 1.08 18.14 -1.34
C LEU A 78 2.55 18.25 -1.76
N ASP A 79 3.35 18.92 -0.94
CA ASP A 79 4.81 18.84 -1.01
C ASP A 79 5.31 17.51 -0.43
N ASP A 80 6.61 17.23 -0.61
CA ASP A 80 7.20 15.96 -0.22
C ASP A 80 7.10 15.69 1.27
N LYS A 81 7.20 16.73 2.10
CA LYS A 81 7.13 16.58 3.56
C LYS A 81 5.70 16.25 3.99
N ALA A 82 4.71 17.05 3.56
CA ALA A 82 3.31 16.84 3.88
C ALA A 82 2.79 15.50 3.35
N ARG A 83 3.24 15.10 2.15
CA ARG A 83 2.93 13.78 1.58
C ARG A 83 3.55 12.65 2.41
N THR A 84 4.80 12.79 2.83
CA THR A 84 5.45 11.82 3.71
C THR A 84 4.73 11.70 5.05
N ASP A 85 4.36 12.83 5.66
CA ASP A 85 3.62 12.85 6.92
C ASP A 85 2.27 12.14 6.78
N LEU A 86 1.51 12.43 5.71
CA LEU A 86 0.22 11.77 5.42
C LEU A 86 0.40 10.26 5.14
N TYR A 87 1.42 9.88 4.37
CA TYR A 87 1.74 8.47 4.13
C TYR A 87 2.02 7.73 5.44
N MET A 88 2.81 8.32 6.33
CA MET A 88 3.13 7.73 7.62
C MET A 88 1.92 7.67 8.56
N GLN A 89 0.95 8.58 8.45
CA GLN A 89 -0.34 8.47 9.15
C GLN A 89 -1.11 7.23 8.67
N HIS A 90 -1.18 6.99 7.36
CA HIS A 90 -1.82 5.79 6.82
C HIS A 90 -1.08 4.51 7.23
N VAL A 91 0.26 4.49 7.16
CA VAL A 91 1.07 3.36 7.61
C VAL A 91 0.82 3.05 9.09
N LYS A 92 0.77 4.09 9.94
CA LYS A 92 0.45 3.93 11.36
C LYS A 92 -0.96 3.40 11.59
N ALA A 93 -1.93 3.78 10.74
CA ALA A 93 -3.28 3.24 10.81
C ALA A 93 -3.37 1.73 10.47
N LEU A 94 -2.36 1.19 9.75
CA LEU A 94 -2.23 -0.25 9.51
C LEU A 94 -1.60 -1.00 10.69
N GLU A 95 -0.86 -0.32 11.57
CA GLU A 95 -0.23 -0.95 12.73
C GLU A 95 -1.29 -1.50 13.68
N ASN A 96 -1.07 -2.72 14.20
CA ASN A 96 -2.00 -3.42 15.11
C ASN A 96 -3.40 -3.70 14.54
N ARG A 97 -3.57 -3.67 13.21
CA ARG A 97 -4.80 -4.07 12.53
C ARG A 97 -4.69 -5.49 11.98
N SER A 98 -5.83 -6.16 11.78
CA SER A 98 -5.87 -7.47 11.15
C SER A 98 -5.62 -7.36 9.64
N VAL A 99 -5.11 -8.43 9.03
CA VAL A 99 -4.98 -8.53 7.57
C VAL A 99 -6.30 -8.28 6.85
N GLN A 100 -7.41 -8.69 7.47
CA GLN A 100 -8.76 -8.51 6.95
C GLN A 100 -9.15 -7.02 6.89
N LEU A 101 -8.83 -6.25 7.94
CA LEU A 101 -9.15 -4.81 7.96
C LEU A 101 -8.37 -4.05 6.88
N ILE A 102 -7.11 -4.40 6.64
CA ILE A 102 -6.30 -3.79 5.57
C ILE A 102 -6.92 -4.09 4.19
N TRP A 103 -7.38 -5.33 3.98
CA TRP A 103 -8.10 -5.70 2.78
C TRP A 103 -9.42 -4.94 2.61
N ASP A 104 -10.19 -4.80 3.69
CA ASP A 104 -11.46 -4.08 3.67
C ASP A 104 -11.26 -2.58 3.41
N TRP A 105 -10.18 -1.99 3.92
CA TRP A 105 -9.84 -0.61 3.60
C TRP A 105 -9.55 -0.42 2.11
N TRP A 106 -8.76 -1.30 1.51
CA TRP A 106 -8.52 -1.27 0.06
C TRP A 106 -9.82 -1.38 -0.73
N ARG A 107 -10.67 -2.37 -0.42
CA ARG A 107 -11.84 -2.69 -1.25
C ARG A 107 -12.99 -1.69 -1.10
N THR A 108 -13.06 -0.95 0.01
CA THR A 108 -14.17 -0.03 0.32
C THR A 108 -13.75 1.43 0.37
N GLY A 109 -12.46 1.73 0.51
CA GLY A 109 -11.97 3.08 0.81
C GLY A 109 -12.20 3.52 2.26
N VAL A 110 -12.81 2.68 3.10
CA VAL A 110 -13.13 2.99 4.51
C VAL A 110 -12.18 2.24 5.42
N ALA A 111 -11.31 2.97 6.12
CA ALA A 111 -10.55 2.43 7.25
C ALA A 111 -11.49 2.38 8.46
N GLY A 112 -11.93 1.19 8.86
CA GLY A 112 -12.75 0.97 10.05
C GLY A 112 -12.04 1.30 11.37
#